data_AF-A0AAD4CE15-F1
#
_entry.id   AF-A0AAD4CE15-F1
#
_cell.length_a   1.000
_cell.length_b   1.000
_cell.length_c   1.000
_cell.angle_alpha   90.00
_cell.angle_beta   90.00
_cell.angle_gamma   90.00
#
_symmetry.space_group_name_H-M   'P 1'
#
loop_
_entity.id
_entity.type
_entity.pdbx_description
1 polymer ?
#
loop_
_entity_poly.entity_id
_entity_poly.type
_entity_poly.pdbx_seq_one_letter_code
_entity_poly.pdbx_strand_id
1 'polypeptide(L)'
;MHSEYTTIYTRTPRSLLFAIVANVGPGGTNRPLAVAYRQHHDAYNSHTSYPRVRHMVADTLSLIDILSDPANRAPLEAERALAKDWYRRSSGDELPTHERPSVPDTEQPPYMPMDKSREPVQQLPPLPWREDGVSQFPFSATCVLQALQRDDASTEATRPGDIQFQPLSTVFRADCLEYGLIVLDISDLDHVKYGIIAFPTCYMAEVPCEDENMDWDPVEDDQPEQVDVVLASPRPRVPLSIGQWVRKYCLWLSLDEAPRILELEERPLADAATLDYIWPPELDHHPQSSSDMVASSASSVTIAEEPLQTVPAGTTGTGRPRSA
;
A
#
# COMPACT_ATOMS: atom_id res chain seq x y z
N MET A 1 24.77 -17.47 -22.23
CA MET A 1 23.59 -17.06 -21.45
C MET A 1 24.06 -16.12 -20.38
N HIS A 2 23.70 -14.86 -20.54
CA HIS A 2 23.75 -13.88 -19.46
C HIS A 2 22.39 -13.95 -18.74
N SER A 3 22.38 -13.70 -17.45
CA SER A 3 21.13 -13.63 -16.68
C SER A 3 20.87 -12.19 -16.28
N GLU A 4 19.64 -11.72 -16.40
CA GLU A 4 19.24 -10.39 -15.98
C GLU A 4 18.22 -10.47 -14.85
N TYR A 5 18.39 -9.62 -13.83
CA TYR A 5 17.39 -9.44 -12.79
C TYR A 5 16.42 -8.34 -13.20
N THR A 6 15.23 -8.73 -13.67
CA THR A 6 14.26 -7.80 -14.26
C THR A 6 12.85 -8.04 -13.75
N THR A 7 11.95 -7.10 -14.06
CA THR A 7 10.53 -7.24 -13.75
C THR A 7 9.87 -8.12 -14.80
N ILE A 8 9.52 -9.34 -14.40
CA ILE A 8 8.84 -10.31 -15.27
C ILE A 8 7.33 -10.08 -15.30
N TYR A 9 6.77 -9.43 -14.27
CA TYR A 9 5.35 -9.21 -14.16
C TYR A 9 5.01 -8.07 -13.18
N THR A 10 3.95 -7.30 -13.46
CA THR A 10 3.53 -6.16 -12.61
C THR A 10 2.03 -6.21 -12.33
N ARG A 11 1.64 -5.95 -11.09
CA ARG A 11 0.24 -5.89 -10.63
C ARG A 11 -0.07 -4.59 -9.94
N THR A 12 -1.29 -4.10 -10.09
CA THR A 12 -1.80 -3.02 -9.23
C THR A 12 -2.07 -3.58 -7.83
N PRO A 13 -2.13 -2.74 -6.78
CA PRO A 13 -2.54 -3.21 -5.45
C PRO A 13 -3.86 -3.98 -5.49
N ARG A 14 -3.99 -4.99 -4.62
CA ARG A 14 -5.23 -5.78 -4.47
C ARG A 14 -6.34 -4.97 -3.82
N SER A 15 -5.96 -4.07 -2.94
CA SER A 15 -6.90 -3.37 -2.08
C SER A 15 -6.62 -1.88 -2.08
N LEU A 16 -7.59 -1.08 -1.62
CA LEU A 16 -7.46 0.36 -1.53
C LEU A 16 -7.99 0.84 -0.18
N LEU A 17 -7.26 1.74 0.44
CA LEU A 17 -7.72 2.54 1.55
C LEU A 17 -8.41 3.79 0.97
N PHE A 18 -9.69 3.99 1.25
CA PHE A 18 -10.43 5.20 0.94
C PHE A 18 -10.47 6.08 2.18
N ALA A 19 -9.98 7.32 2.08
CA ALA A 19 -9.99 8.27 3.16
C ALA A 19 -10.71 9.56 2.73
N ILE A 20 -11.83 9.87 3.38
CA ILE A 20 -12.47 11.18 3.29
C ILE A 20 -11.81 12.08 4.33
N VAL A 21 -11.27 13.22 3.91
CA VAL A 21 -10.63 14.20 4.78
C VAL A 21 -11.27 15.57 4.64
N ALA A 22 -11.12 16.39 5.68
CA ALA A 22 -11.48 17.80 5.66
C ALA A 22 -10.58 18.61 6.58
N ASN A 23 -10.51 19.92 6.37
CA ASN A 23 -9.81 20.92 7.19
C ASN A 23 -10.44 21.17 8.58
N VAL A 24 -10.80 20.09 9.28
CA VAL A 24 -11.48 20.10 10.59
C VAL A 24 -10.49 19.96 11.75
N GLY A 25 -9.21 19.70 11.50
CA GLY A 25 -8.19 19.59 12.53
C GLY A 25 -7.76 20.92 13.16
N PRO A 26 -6.95 20.88 14.22
CA PRO A 26 -6.37 22.07 14.83
C PRO A 26 -5.62 22.93 13.82
N GLY A 27 -5.80 24.25 13.86
CA GLY A 27 -5.17 25.15 12.89
C GLY A 27 -5.67 24.98 11.44
N GLY A 28 -6.74 24.24 11.20
CA GLY A 28 -7.29 23.99 9.86
C GLY A 28 -6.59 22.86 9.11
N THR A 29 -5.83 22.01 9.79
CA THR A 29 -5.19 20.84 9.17
C THR A 29 -6.22 19.80 8.69
N ASN A 30 -5.88 19.06 7.65
CA ASN A 30 -6.70 17.96 7.17
C ASN A 30 -6.76 16.81 8.18
N ARG A 31 -7.96 16.31 8.43
CA ARG A 31 -8.24 15.18 9.32
C ARG A 31 -9.29 14.26 8.70
N PRO A 32 -9.18 12.93 8.89
CA PRO A 32 -10.15 11.98 8.35
C PRO A 32 -11.53 12.11 8.99
N LEU A 33 -12.56 11.98 8.17
CA LEU A 33 -13.96 11.82 8.58
C LEU A 33 -14.40 10.37 8.41
N ALA A 34 -13.85 9.67 7.43
CA ALA A 34 -14.06 8.24 7.26
C ALA A 34 -12.79 7.62 6.65
N VAL A 35 -12.46 6.41 7.12
CA VAL A 35 -11.41 5.59 6.52
C VAL A 35 -11.98 4.19 6.31
N ALA A 36 -11.95 3.71 5.07
CA ALA A 36 -12.44 2.38 4.73
C ALA A 36 -11.40 1.64 3.90
N TYR A 37 -11.13 0.40 4.29
CA TYR A 37 -10.36 -0.54 3.49
C TYR A 37 -11.33 -1.29 2.58
N ARG A 38 -11.05 -1.25 1.28
CA ARG A 38 -11.81 -1.93 0.23
C ARG A 38 -10.94 -2.99 -0.42
N GLN A 39 -11.31 -4.24 -0.21
CA GLN A 39 -10.70 -5.39 -0.86
C GLN A 39 -11.33 -5.60 -2.23
N HIS A 40 -10.51 -5.76 -3.27
CA HIS A 40 -11.01 -6.22 -4.57
C HIS A 40 -10.88 -7.73 -4.65
N HIS A 41 -11.80 -8.35 -5.39
CA HIS A 41 -11.73 -9.77 -5.68
C HIS A 41 -11.18 -10.01 -7.09
N ASP A 42 -10.29 -10.99 -7.21
CA ASP A 42 -9.82 -11.48 -8.50
C ASP A 42 -10.61 -12.75 -8.83
N ALA A 43 -11.34 -12.77 -9.95
CA ALA A 43 -11.99 -14.00 -10.41
C ALA A 43 -10.96 -15.04 -10.90
N TYR A 44 -9.86 -14.58 -11.50
CA TYR A 44 -8.84 -15.41 -12.16
C TYR A 44 -7.43 -14.90 -11.86
N ASN A 45 -6.41 -15.74 -12.04
CA ASN A 45 -4.99 -15.37 -12.00
C ASN A 45 -4.58 -14.45 -13.17
N SER A 46 -5.51 -13.61 -13.64
CA SER A 46 -5.32 -12.78 -14.82
C SER A 46 -4.11 -11.90 -14.64
N HIS A 47 -3.28 -11.89 -15.68
CA HIS A 47 -2.13 -11.01 -15.72
C HIS A 47 -2.57 -9.54 -15.81
N THR A 48 -3.80 -9.29 -16.28
CA THR A 48 -4.36 -7.95 -16.36
C THR A 48 -4.95 -7.49 -15.03
N SER A 49 -4.55 -6.31 -14.58
CA SER A 49 -5.16 -5.63 -13.42
C SER A 49 -6.42 -4.84 -13.82
N TYR A 50 -6.95 -5.07 -15.02
CA TYR A 50 -8.04 -4.28 -15.60
C TYR A 50 -9.31 -4.24 -14.72
N PRO A 51 -9.81 -5.37 -14.17
CA PRO A 51 -10.98 -5.34 -13.30
C PRO A 51 -10.77 -4.47 -12.06
N ARG A 52 -9.59 -4.59 -11.41
CA ARG A 52 -9.24 -3.79 -10.22
C ARG A 52 -9.23 -2.29 -10.52
N VAL A 53 -8.61 -1.89 -11.65
CA VAL A 53 -8.57 -0.47 -12.05
C VAL A 53 -9.98 0.05 -12.38
N ARG A 54 -10.80 -0.75 -13.08
CA ARG A 54 -12.19 -0.39 -13.39
C ARG A 54 -13.01 -0.19 -12.12
N HIS A 55 -12.87 -1.08 -11.14
CA HIS A 55 -13.52 -0.98 -9.86
C HIS A 55 -13.07 0.24 -9.06
N MET A 56 -11.75 0.49 -8.98
CA MET A 56 -11.20 1.70 -8.37
C MET A 56 -11.76 2.99 -8.98
N VAL A 57 -11.83 3.07 -10.31
CA VAL A 57 -12.40 4.22 -11.04
C VAL A 57 -13.87 4.40 -10.70
N ALA A 58 -14.65 3.32 -10.72
CA ALA A 58 -16.08 3.34 -10.44
C ALA A 58 -16.38 3.79 -9.01
N ASP A 59 -15.66 3.24 -8.03
CA ASP A 59 -15.77 3.59 -6.62
C ASP A 59 -15.41 5.05 -6.37
N THR A 60 -14.31 5.52 -6.96
CA THR A 60 -13.86 6.91 -6.80
C THR A 60 -14.86 7.90 -7.39
N LEU A 61 -15.34 7.64 -8.61
CA LEU A 61 -16.39 8.48 -9.23
C LEU A 61 -17.66 8.50 -8.40
N SER A 62 -18.15 7.32 -7.99
CA SER A 62 -19.38 7.26 -7.20
C SER A 62 -19.25 8.01 -5.88
N LEU A 63 -18.08 7.96 -5.25
CA LEU A 63 -17.86 8.65 -4.00
C LEU A 63 -17.81 10.17 -4.23
N ILE A 64 -17.15 10.63 -5.30
CA ILE A 64 -17.17 12.04 -5.69
C ILE A 64 -18.61 12.51 -5.97
N ASP A 65 -19.39 11.74 -6.73
CA ASP A 65 -20.77 12.09 -7.07
C ASP A 65 -21.65 12.19 -5.83
N ILE A 66 -21.57 11.21 -4.91
CA ILE A 66 -22.30 11.25 -3.64
C ILE A 66 -21.88 12.45 -2.80
N LEU A 67 -20.58 12.72 -2.67
CA LEU A 67 -20.09 13.84 -1.86
C LEU A 67 -20.39 15.21 -2.47
N SER A 68 -20.53 15.29 -3.79
CA SER A 68 -20.85 16.50 -4.52
C SER A 68 -22.36 16.74 -4.68
N ASP A 69 -23.20 15.76 -4.33
CA ASP A 69 -24.65 15.88 -4.43
C ASP A 69 -25.17 17.01 -3.51
N PRO A 70 -25.89 18.01 -4.03
CA PRO A 70 -26.46 19.09 -3.22
C PRO A 70 -27.36 18.60 -2.06
N ALA A 71 -28.02 17.46 -2.20
CA ALA A 71 -28.83 16.86 -1.13
C ALA A 71 -27.98 16.43 0.09
N ASN A 72 -26.71 16.10 -0.15
CA ASN A 72 -25.77 15.67 0.89
C ASN A 72 -25.00 16.86 1.50
N ARG A 73 -25.15 18.09 0.98
CA ARG A 73 -24.42 19.26 1.47
C ARG A 73 -24.68 19.56 2.94
N ALA A 74 -25.96 19.73 3.31
CA ALA A 74 -26.34 20.08 4.68
C ALA A 74 -25.84 19.07 5.74
N PRO A 75 -26.01 17.75 5.56
CA PRO A 75 -25.45 16.78 6.50
C PRO A 75 -23.91 16.75 6.51
N LEU A 76 -23.23 16.92 5.38
CA LEU A 76 -21.76 17.02 5.34
C LEU A 76 -21.25 18.26 6.09
N GLU A 77 -21.88 19.43 5.92
CA GLU A 77 -21.52 20.65 6.66
C GLU A 77 -21.73 20.46 8.17
N ALA A 78 -22.85 19.87 8.57
CA ALA A 78 -23.14 19.57 9.96
C ALA A 78 -22.10 18.62 10.57
N GLU A 79 -21.74 17.56 9.86
CA GLU A 79 -20.75 16.60 10.33
C GLU A 79 -19.34 17.19 10.37
N ARG A 80 -18.95 18.03 9.39
CA ARG A 80 -17.69 18.78 9.42
C ARG A 80 -17.61 19.72 10.63
N ALA A 81 -18.71 20.38 10.98
CA ALA A 81 -18.78 21.24 12.16
C ALA A 81 -18.60 20.43 13.46
N LEU A 82 -19.26 19.27 13.56
CA LEU A 82 -19.09 18.34 14.68
C LEU A 82 -17.66 17.80 14.77
N ALA A 83 -17.08 17.42 13.64
CA ALA A 83 -15.72 16.93 13.55
C ALA A 83 -14.70 17.98 14.01
N LYS A 84 -14.91 19.25 13.66
CA LYS A 84 -14.04 20.34 14.08
C LYS A 84 -14.00 20.52 15.60
N ASP A 85 -15.15 20.38 16.26
CA ASP A 85 -15.22 20.41 17.72
C ASP A 85 -14.61 19.15 18.34
N TRP A 86 -14.89 17.98 17.76
CA TRP A 86 -14.35 16.69 18.22
C TRP A 86 -12.82 16.66 18.15
N TYR A 87 -12.21 16.96 17.00
CA TYR A 87 -10.75 16.98 16.84
C TYR A 87 -10.08 17.99 17.76
N ARG A 88 -10.70 19.15 18.00
CA ARG A 88 -10.19 20.15 18.95
C ARG A 88 -10.15 19.60 20.38
N ARG A 89 -11.19 18.86 20.80
CA ARG A 89 -11.23 18.26 22.15
C ARG A 89 -10.28 17.07 22.29
N SER A 90 -10.13 16.28 21.23
CA SER A 90 -9.30 15.08 21.21
C SER A 90 -7.81 15.34 20.96
N SER A 91 -7.39 16.59 20.71
CA SER A 91 -5.99 16.93 20.33
C SER A 91 -4.94 16.53 21.39
N GLY A 92 -5.34 16.39 22.66
CA GLY A 92 -4.45 15.96 23.75
C GLY A 92 -4.28 14.45 23.85
N ASP A 93 -5.16 13.67 23.20
CA ASP A 93 -5.21 12.21 23.25
C ASP A 93 -4.76 11.57 21.91
N GLU A 94 -4.20 12.35 20.99
CA GLU A 94 -3.69 11.84 19.71
C GLU A 94 -2.47 10.92 19.97
N LEU A 95 -2.59 9.67 19.52
CA LEU A 95 -1.49 8.69 19.60
C LEU A 95 -0.28 9.14 18.77
N PRO A 96 0.95 8.89 19.23
CA PRO A 96 2.15 9.05 18.42
C PRO A 96 2.08 8.31 17.09
N THR A 97 2.71 8.83 16.04
CA THR A 97 2.66 8.27 14.68
C THR A 97 2.96 6.77 14.60
N HIS A 98 3.90 6.28 15.41
CA HIS A 98 4.32 4.88 15.42
C HIS A 98 3.36 3.94 16.16
N GLU A 99 2.48 4.46 17.01
CA GLU A 99 1.46 3.70 17.76
C GLU A 99 0.11 3.69 17.04
N ARG A 100 -0.05 4.52 16.02
CA ARG A 100 -1.29 4.56 15.23
C ARG A 100 -1.46 3.29 14.42
N PRO A 101 -2.70 2.78 14.30
CA PRO A 101 -2.97 1.54 13.59
C PRO A 101 -2.66 1.70 12.10
N SER A 102 -2.23 0.63 11.46
CA SER A 102 -2.18 0.50 10.00
C SER A 102 -2.96 -0.75 9.58
N VAL A 103 -3.42 -0.78 8.33
CA VAL A 103 -3.99 -2.02 7.78
C VAL A 103 -2.87 -3.06 7.64
N PRO A 104 -3.10 -4.33 8.01
CA PRO A 104 -2.11 -5.39 7.85
C PRO A 104 -1.68 -5.55 6.38
N ASP A 105 -0.37 -5.65 6.15
CA ASP A 105 0.15 -5.99 4.83
C ASP A 105 0.00 -7.50 4.61
N THR A 106 -0.86 -7.88 3.67
CA THR A 106 -1.10 -9.29 3.33
C THR A 106 -0.25 -9.67 2.12
N GLU A 107 0.38 -10.84 2.19
CA GLU A 107 1.23 -11.35 1.10
C GLU A 107 0.49 -11.36 -0.24
N GLN A 108 1.12 -10.77 -1.26
CA GLN A 108 0.58 -10.80 -2.62
C GLN A 108 0.45 -12.25 -3.10
N PRO A 109 -0.49 -12.53 -4.02
CA PRO A 109 -0.58 -13.85 -4.62
C PRO A 109 0.78 -14.20 -5.25
N PRO A 110 1.22 -15.46 -5.19
CA PRO A 110 2.47 -15.86 -5.80
C PRO A 110 2.44 -15.61 -7.31
N TYR A 111 3.62 -15.52 -7.91
CA TYR A 111 3.74 -15.47 -9.36
C TYR A 111 3.05 -16.69 -9.97
N MET A 112 2.26 -16.46 -11.01
CA MET A 112 1.59 -17.51 -11.77
C MET A 112 2.10 -17.45 -13.22
N PRO A 113 2.57 -18.57 -13.78
CA PRO A 113 2.89 -18.65 -15.19
C PRO A 113 1.70 -18.35 -16.10
N MET A 114 1.96 -17.86 -17.31
CA MET A 114 0.94 -17.39 -18.26
C MET A 114 -0.11 -18.44 -18.63
N ASP A 115 0.29 -19.71 -18.72
CA ASP A 115 -0.59 -20.85 -19.01
C ASP A 115 -1.64 -21.08 -17.90
N LYS A 116 -1.38 -20.61 -16.67
CA LYS A 116 -2.28 -20.69 -15.51
C LYS A 116 -3.06 -19.40 -15.26
N SER A 117 -2.92 -18.38 -16.09
CA SER A 117 -3.57 -17.07 -15.92
C SER A 117 -5.11 -17.13 -15.89
N ARG A 118 -5.71 -18.19 -16.44
CA ARG A 118 -7.17 -18.41 -16.45
C ARG A 118 -7.65 -19.35 -15.35
N GLU A 119 -6.77 -19.82 -14.49
CA GLU A 119 -7.16 -20.61 -13.34
C GLU A 119 -7.92 -19.72 -12.33
N PRO A 120 -9.03 -20.20 -11.76
CA PRO A 120 -9.75 -19.48 -10.71
C PRO A 120 -8.85 -19.25 -9.49
N VAL A 121 -8.87 -18.03 -8.95
CA VAL A 121 -8.16 -17.75 -7.68
C VAL A 121 -9.07 -18.10 -6.52
N GLN A 122 -8.47 -18.65 -5.46
CA GLN A 122 -9.15 -18.72 -4.18
C GLN A 122 -9.51 -17.30 -3.74
N GLN A 123 -10.81 -17.05 -3.60
CA GLN A 123 -11.32 -15.78 -3.14
C GLN A 123 -10.84 -15.50 -1.72
N LEU A 124 -10.39 -14.28 -1.45
CA LEU A 124 -10.14 -13.84 -0.09
C LEU A 124 -11.44 -13.90 0.72
N PRO A 125 -11.36 -14.34 1.98
CA PRO A 125 -12.53 -14.34 2.86
C PRO A 125 -13.09 -12.92 2.98
N PRO A 126 -14.41 -12.78 3.22
CA PRO A 126 -14.97 -11.50 3.62
C PRO A 126 -14.26 -10.98 4.86
N LEU A 127 -14.00 -9.68 4.89
CA LEU A 127 -13.40 -9.00 6.03
C LEU A 127 -14.35 -9.11 7.23
N PRO A 128 -13.80 -9.27 8.45
CA PRO A 128 -14.61 -9.34 9.64
C PRO A 128 -15.35 -8.01 9.82
N TRP A 129 -16.66 -8.10 10.02
CA TRP A 129 -17.46 -6.95 10.43
C TRP A 129 -17.03 -6.54 11.83
N ARG A 130 -16.63 -5.28 12.02
CA ARG A 130 -16.38 -4.75 13.38
C ARG A 130 -17.72 -4.36 13.98
N GLU A 131 -18.29 -5.23 14.82
CA GLU A 131 -19.58 -5.00 15.49
C GLU A 131 -19.54 -3.85 16.50
N ASP A 132 -18.36 -3.47 16.99
CA ASP A 132 -18.23 -2.66 18.23
C ASP A 132 -17.96 -1.16 18.03
N GLY A 133 -18.01 -0.64 16.80
CA GLY A 133 -17.66 0.75 16.51
C GLY A 133 -18.80 1.54 15.88
N VAL A 134 -19.47 2.41 16.64
CA VAL A 134 -20.24 3.50 16.02
C VAL A 134 -19.24 4.42 15.32
N SER A 135 -19.38 4.61 14.00
CA SER A 135 -18.58 5.60 13.28
C SER A 135 -18.71 6.96 13.96
N GLN A 136 -17.58 7.62 14.25
CA GLN A 136 -17.59 8.96 14.85
C GLN A 136 -18.33 9.96 13.95
N PHE A 137 -18.30 9.72 12.64
CA PHE A 137 -18.87 10.55 11.59
C PHE A 137 -19.73 9.66 10.68
N PRO A 138 -20.96 9.33 11.11
CA PRO A 138 -21.79 8.31 10.48
C PRO A 138 -22.27 8.71 9.08
N PHE A 139 -22.41 9.99 8.77
CA PHE A 139 -22.84 10.43 7.44
C PHE A 139 -21.75 10.20 6.40
N SER A 140 -20.53 10.65 6.65
CA SER A 140 -19.36 10.38 5.80
C SER A 140 -19.13 8.88 5.63
N ALA A 141 -19.24 8.10 6.72
CA ALA A 141 -19.16 6.64 6.63
C ALA A 141 -20.29 6.05 5.75
N THR A 142 -21.50 6.58 5.85
CA THR A 142 -22.62 6.14 4.99
C THR A 142 -22.35 6.46 3.52
N CYS A 143 -21.82 7.64 3.20
CA CYS A 143 -21.43 8.00 1.84
C CYS A 143 -20.39 7.03 1.27
N VAL A 144 -19.37 6.69 2.06
CA VAL A 144 -18.37 5.67 1.69
C VAL A 144 -19.04 4.33 1.44
N LEU A 145 -19.87 3.85 2.37
CA LEU A 145 -20.52 2.55 2.24
C LEU A 145 -21.39 2.48 0.97
N GLN A 146 -22.19 3.52 0.71
CA GLN A 146 -23.04 3.62 -0.48
C GLN A 146 -22.23 3.64 -1.78
N ALA A 147 -21.09 4.35 -1.81
CA ALA A 147 -20.24 4.43 -2.98
C ALA A 147 -19.51 3.12 -3.30
N LEU A 148 -19.04 2.41 -2.26
CA LEU A 148 -18.20 1.22 -2.43
C LEU A 148 -19.04 -0.07 -2.60
N GLN A 149 -20.28 -0.11 -2.07
CA GLN A 149 -21.20 -1.26 -2.18
C GLN A 149 -22.05 -1.26 -3.46
N ARG A 150 -21.59 -0.64 -4.55
CA ARG A 150 -22.37 -0.57 -5.79
C ARG A 150 -22.60 -1.96 -6.39
N ASP A 151 -23.85 -2.19 -6.79
CA ASP A 151 -24.33 -3.42 -7.42
C ASP A 151 -24.44 -3.26 -8.94
N ASP A 152 -23.36 -2.80 -9.59
CA ASP A 152 -23.41 -2.43 -11.01
C ASP A 152 -23.11 -3.61 -11.98
N ALA A 153 -22.74 -4.81 -11.50
CA ALA A 153 -22.54 -6.00 -12.35
C ALA A 153 -22.57 -7.32 -11.56
N SER A 154 -23.44 -8.26 -11.98
CA SER A 154 -23.78 -9.49 -11.24
C SER A 154 -22.66 -10.54 -11.10
N THR A 155 -21.53 -10.41 -11.79
CA THR A 155 -20.39 -11.35 -11.68
C THR A 155 -19.19 -10.78 -10.95
N GLU A 156 -19.17 -9.47 -10.69
CA GLU A 156 -18.06 -8.77 -10.02
C GLU A 156 -18.59 -7.81 -8.93
N ALA A 157 -19.75 -8.12 -8.35
CA ALA A 157 -20.39 -7.27 -7.35
C ALA A 157 -19.53 -7.23 -6.07
N THR A 158 -19.33 -6.03 -5.52
CA THR A 158 -18.67 -5.86 -4.22
C THR A 158 -19.49 -6.59 -3.15
N ARG A 159 -18.90 -7.56 -2.46
CA ARG A 159 -19.58 -8.26 -1.37
C ARG A 159 -19.67 -7.31 -0.17
N PRO A 160 -20.71 -7.39 0.67
CA PRO A 160 -20.80 -6.53 1.86
C PRO A 160 -19.55 -6.58 2.76
N GLY A 161 -18.92 -7.75 2.87
CA GLY A 161 -17.68 -7.93 3.64
C GLY A 161 -16.39 -7.58 2.88
N ASP A 162 -16.44 -7.06 1.66
CA ASP A 162 -15.23 -6.55 0.99
C ASP A 162 -14.84 -5.14 1.47
N ILE A 163 -15.67 -4.52 2.32
CA ILE A 163 -15.44 -3.20 2.89
C ILE A 163 -15.33 -3.31 4.40
N GLN A 164 -14.27 -2.73 4.96
CA GLN A 164 -14.06 -2.65 6.40
C GLN A 164 -13.63 -1.24 6.80
N PHE A 165 -14.44 -0.59 7.65
CA PHE A 165 -14.05 0.68 8.25
C PHE A 165 -12.84 0.52 9.18
N GLN A 166 -11.91 1.45 9.06
CA GLN A 166 -10.70 1.54 9.86
C GLN A 166 -10.81 2.72 10.83
N PRO A 167 -10.07 2.71 11.96
CA PRO A 167 -9.98 3.86 12.84
C PRO A 167 -9.58 5.14 12.08
N LEU A 168 -10.10 6.30 12.48
CA LEU A 168 -9.75 7.57 11.83
C LEU A 168 -8.27 7.92 11.94
N SER A 169 -7.57 7.36 12.94
CA SER A 169 -6.12 7.49 13.12
C SER A 169 -5.29 6.57 12.22
N THR A 170 -5.91 5.78 11.34
CA THR A 170 -5.20 4.80 10.51
C THR A 170 -4.18 5.48 9.62
N VAL A 171 -2.94 4.99 9.69
CA VAL A 171 -1.84 5.46 8.84
C VAL A 171 -1.73 4.62 7.58
N PHE A 172 -1.48 5.30 6.45
CA PHE A 172 -1.07 4.68 5.21
C PHE A 172 0.44 4.42 5.22
N ARG A 173 0.81 3.23 4.76
CA ARG A 173 2.19 2.73 4.73
C ARG A 173 2.56 2.47 3.27
N ALA A 174 3.40 3.34 2.71
CA ALA A 174 3.81 3.25 1.32
C ALA A 174 4.75 2.07 1.02
N ASP A 175 5.19 1.36 2.06
CA ASP A 175 5.94 0.11 2.00
C ASP A 175 5.07 -1.15 2.00
N CYS A 176 3.74 -1.02 2.11
CA CYS A 176 2.83 -2.16 2.01
C CYS A 176 2.62 -2.62 0.57
N LEU A 177 2.74 -3.93 0.33
CA LEU A 177 2.48 -4.57 -0.96
C LEU A 177 0.98 -4.68 -1.27
N GLU A 178 0.14 -4.70 -0.23
CA GLU A 178 -1.27 -5.03 -0.35
C GLU A 178 -2.17 -3.93 -0.92
N TYR A 179 -1.96 -2.69 -0.47
CA TYR A 179 -2.95 -1.64 -0.68
C TYR A 179 -2.39 -0.30 -1.12
N GLY A 180 -3.17 0.39 -1.95
CA GLY A 180 -3.00 1.81 -2.23
C GLY A 180 -3.91 2.69 -1.37
N LEU A 181 -3.86 3.99 -1.59
CA LEU A 181 -4.69 5.01 -0.94
C LEU A 181 -5.39 5.86 -2.00
N ILE A 182 -6.69 6.06 -1.81
CA ILE A 182 -7.49 7.10 -2.44
C ILE A 182 -7.86 8.11 -1.35
N VAL A 183 -7.46 9.36 -1.52
CA VAL A 183 -7.84 10.46 -0.63
C VAL A 183 -8.89 11.33 -1.32
N LEU A 184 -9.94 11.70 -0.59
CA LEU A 184 -10.95 12.65 -1.04
C LEU A 184 -11.01 13.80 -0.04
N ASP A 185 -10.73 15.01 -0.51
CA ASP A 185 -10.76 16.22 0.31
C ASP A 185 -12.07 16.97 0.09
N ILE A 186 -12.86 17.04 1.15
CA ILE A 186 -14.17 17.71 1.20
C ILE A 186 -14.12 19.02 2.00
N SER A 187 -12.92 19.60 2.14
CA SER A 187 -12.73 20.93 2.75
C SER A 187 -13.54 22.01 2.04
N ASP A 188 -13.72 21.88 0.73
CA ASP A 188 -14.67 22.64 -0.07
C ASP A 188 -15.68 21.68 -0.69
N LEU A 189 -16.96 21.78 -0.29
CA LEU A 189 -18.02 20.89 -0.80
C LEU A 189 -18.46 21.26 -2.22
N ASP A 190 -18.13 22.47 -2.68
CA ASP A 190 -18.38 22.88 -4.06
C ASP A 190 -17.33 22.28 -5.02
N HIS A 191 -16.17 21.89 -4.49
CA HIS A 191 -15.04 21.38 -5.25
C HIS A 191 -14.40 20.19 -4.52
N VAL A 192 -15.11 19.06 -4.47
CA VAL A 192 -14.55 17.81 -3.92
C VAL A 192 -13.30 17.44 -4.71
N LYS A 193 -12.15 17.42 -4.02
CA LYS A 193 -10.87 17.04 -4.62
C LYS A 193 -10.59 15.57 -4.35
N TYR A 194 -9.82 14.93 -5.21
CA TYR A 194 -9.39 13.55 -4.99
C TYR A 194 -7.93 13.35 -5.39
N GLY A 195 -7.35 12.22 -4.98
CA GLY A 195 -6.06 11.79 -5.51
C GLY A 195 -5.74 10.35 -5.15
N ILE A 196 -4.96 9.69 -6.01
CA ILE A 196 -4.48 8.32 -5.80
C ILE A 196 -3.00 8.30 -5.44
N ILE A 197 -2.69 7.45 -4.46
CA ILE A 197 -1.35 7.07 -4.05
C ILE A 197 -1.33 5.55 -4.00
N ALA A 198 -0.89 4.94 -5.09
CA ALA A 198 -0.77 3.50 -5.19
C ALA A 198 0.50 3.17 -5.96
N PHE A 199 1.22 2.14 -5.53
CA PHE A 199 2.42 1.67 -6.19
C PHE A 199 2.18 0.24 -6.65
N PRO A 200 2.43 -0.07 -7.92
CA PRO A 200 2.27 -1.43 -8.38
C PRO A 200 3.33 -2.33 -7.73
N THR A 201 2.95 -3.59 -7.57
CA THR A 201 3.81 -4.67 -7.16
C THR A 201 4.51 -5.24 -8.38
N CYS A 202 5.83 -5.34 -8.33
CA CYS A 202 6.67 -5.93 -9.36
C CYS A 202 7.11 -7.32 -8.88
N TYR A 203 6.84 -8.33 -9.71
CA TYR A 203 7.41 -9.66 -9.59
C TYR A 203 8.73 -9.63 -10.35
N MET A 204 9.83 -9.84 -9.63
CA MET A 204 11.18 -9.76 -10.15
C MET A 204 11.86 -11.12 -10.06
N ALA A 205 12.61 -11.48 -11.09
CA ALA A 205 13.36 -12.72 -11.12
C ALA A 205 14.65 -12.54 -11.91
N GLU A 206 15.61 -13.43 -11.63
CA GLU A 206 16.77 -13.62 -12.50
C GLU A 206 16.36 -14.56 -13.63
N VAL A 207 16.38 -14.05 -14.86
CA VAL A 207 15.96 -14.78 -16.06
C VAL A 207 17.12 -14.87 -17.07
N PRO A 208 17.27 -16.00 -17.78
CA PRO A 208 18.29 -16.12 -18.81
C PRO A 208 17.86 -15.32 -20.05
N CYS A 209 18.77 -14.48 -20.57
CA CYS A 209 18.57 -13.78 -21.83
C CYS A 209 19.45 -14.44 -22.91
N GLU A 210 18.86 -14.79 -24.06
CA GLU A 210 19.58 -15.41 -25.17
C GLU A 210 20.49 -14.42 -25.91
N ASP A 211 20.12 -13.14 -25.96
CA ASP A 211 20.85 -12.05 -26.62
C ASP A 211 20.68 -10.72 -25.86
N GLU A 212 21.62 -9.78 -26.00
CA GLU A 212 21.58 -8.44 -25.36
C GLU A 212 20.41 -7.57 -25.86
N ASN A 213 19.74 -7.97 -26.95
CA ASN A 213 18.61 -7.25 -27.55
C ASN A 213 17.27 -7.99 -27.43
N MET A 214 17.24 -9.15 -26.78
CA MET A 214 16.02 -9.95 -26.59
C MET A 214 15.70 -10.01 -25.11
N ASP A 215 14.56 -9.43 -24.74
CA ASP A 215 14.01 -9.56 -23.40
C ASP A 215 13.45 -10.98 -23.20
N TRP A 216 13.38 -11.41 -21.94
CA TRP A 216 12.76 -12.68 -21.57
C TRP A 216 11.27 -12.74 -22.00
N ASP A 217 10.89 -13.78 -22.72
CA ASP A 217 9.53 -14.03 -23.19
C ASP A 217 8.79 -14.97 -22.20
N PRO A 218 7.76 -14.48 -21.48
CA PRO A 218 7.00 -15.30 -20.55
C PRO A 218 6.23 -16.47 -21.18
N VAL A 219 6.15 -16.56 -22.51
CA VAL A 219 5.47 -17.61 -23.27
C VAL A 219 6.44 -18.66 -23.80
N GLU A 220 7.60 -18.23 -24.31
CA GLU A 220 8.55 -19.12 -24.99
C GLU A 220 9.72 -19.56 -24.10
N ASP A 221 10.12 -18.74 -23.13
CA ASP A 221 11.27 -19.02 -22.27
C ASP A 221 10.92 -19.84 -21.02
N ASP A 222 11.96 -20.47 -20.45
CA ASP A 222 11.85 -21.19 -19.19
C ASP A 222 11.39 -20.26 -18.05
N GLN A 223 10.45 -20.77 -17.25
CA GLN A 223 9.89 -20.04 -16.12
C GLN A 223 10.91 -19.92 -14.97
N PRO A 224 11.02 -18.76 -14.31
CA PRO A 224 11.96 -18.59 -13.21
C PRO A 224 11.57 -19.44 -12.00
N GLU A 225 12.58 -20.07 -11.37
CA GLU A 225 12.38 -20.89 -10.16
C GLU A 225 12.10 -20.03 -8.92
N GLN A 226 12.71 -18.84 -8.85
CA GLN A 226 12.58 -17.91 -7.73
C GLN A 226 12.09 -16.56 -8.24
N VAL A 227 11.00 -16.08 -7.63
CA VAL A 227 10.39 -14.79 -7.93
C VAL A 227 10.23 -13.99 -6.65
N ASP A 228 10.89 -12.85 -6.61
CA ASP A 228 10.74 -11.87 -5.55
C ASP A 228 9.55 -10.95 -5.84
N VAL A 229 8.93 -10.45 -4.79
CA VAL A 229 7.80 -9.51 -4.88
C VAL A 229 8.21 -8.20 -4.22
N VAL A 230 8.35 -7.15 -5.03
CA VAL A 230 8.80 -5.84 -4.57
C VAL A 230 7.83 -4.74 -4.99
N LEU A 231 7.88 -3.59 -4.32
CA LEU A 231 7.12 -2.41 -4.73
C LEU A 231 7.89 -1.62 -5.79
N ALA A 232 7.16 -1.05 -6.75
CA ALA A 232 7.73 -0.09 -7.68
C ALA A 232 8.29 1.15 -6.96
N SER A 233 9.44 1.62 -7.45
CA SER A 233 10.15 2.79 -6.96
C SER A 233 10.33 3.81 -8.10
N PRO A 234 10.31 5.14 -7.85
CA PRO A 234 10.16 5.81 -6.57
C PRO A 234 8.71 5.91 -6.09
N ARG A 235 8.54 6.13 -4.77
CA ARG A 235 7.24 6.25 -4.07
C ARG A 235 7.00 7.66 -3.51
N PRO A 236 6.73 8.66 -4.38
CA PRO A 236 6.59 10.05 -3.94
C PRO A 236 5.30 10.27 -3.14
N ARG A 237 5.37 11.15 -2.13
CA ARG A 237 4.24 11.62 -1.32
C ARG A 237 3.38 12.67 -2.02
N VAL A 238 3.02 12.39 -3.27
CA VAL A 238 2.27 13.30 -4.14
C VAL A 238 1.08 12.56 -4.72
N PRO A 239 -0.17 12.97 -4.41
CA PRO A 239 -1.36 12.41 -5.06
C PRO A 239 -1.30 12.61 -6.57
N LEU A 240 -1.63 11.56 -7.33
CA LEU A 240 -1.82 11.64 -8.78
C LEU A 240 -3.32 11.65 -9.11
N SER A 241 -3.70 12.16 -10.28
CA SER A 241 -5.01 11.82 -10.84
C SER A 241 -5.01 10.34 -11.23
N ILE A 242 -6.20 9.71 -11.29
CA ILE A 242 -6.26 8.31 -11.72
C ILE A 242 -5.77 8.16 -13.16
N GLY A 243 -6.05 9.12 -14.05
CA GLY A 243 -5.52 9.14 -15.42
C GLY A 243 -3.99 9.20 -15.44
N GLN A 244 -3.36 10.08 -14.65
CA GLN A 244 -1.90 10.14 -14.51
C GLN A 244 -1.32 8.83 -13.98
N TRP A 245 -1.96 8.23 -12.99
CA TRP A 245 -1.53 6.97 -12.40
C TRP A 245 -1.62 5.81 -13.40
N VAL A 246 -2.73 5.72 -14.17
CA VAL A 246 -2.91 4.72 -15.23
C VAL A 246 -1.85 4.88 -16.33
N ARG A 247 -1.61 6.10 -16.81
CA ARG A 247 -0.55 6.34 -17.81
C ARG A 247 0.83 5.97 -17.29
N LYS A 248 1.08 6.14 -15.99
CA LYS A 248 2.38 5.83 -15.38
C LYS A 248 2.61 4.33 -15.20
N TYR A 249 1.60 3.56 -14.80
CA TYR A 249 1.79 2.18 -14.34
C TYR A 249 1.01 1.12 -15.11
N CYS A 250 0.06 1.51 -15.96
CA CYS A 250 -0.86 0.61 -16.68
C CYS A 250 -0.75 0.78 -18.21
N LEU A 251 0.47 0.96 -18.71
CA LEU A 251 0.77 1.28 -20.13
C LEU A 251 0.12 0.33 -21.16
N TRP A 252 -0.14 -0.91 -20.77
CA TRP A 252 -0.67 -1.96 -21.66
C TRP A 252 -2.20 -2.01 -21.76
N LEU A 253 -2.92 -1.19 -21.00
CA LEU A 253 -4.37 -1.34 -20.85
C LEU A 253 -5.19 -0.36 -21.69
N SER A 254 -4.57 0.61 -22.39
CA SER A 254 -5.25 1.68 -23.17
C SER A 254 -6.45 2.29 -22.40
N LEU A 255 -6.30 2.39 -21.08
CA LEU A 255 -7.37 2.74 -20.15
C LEU A 255 -7.50 4.25 -20.00
N ASP A 256 -6.48 5.01 -20.32
CA ASP A 256 -6.44 6.46 -20.13
C ASP A 256 -7.43 7.21 -21.02
N GLU A 257 -7.93 6.60 -22.09
CA GLU A 257 -9.01 7.12 -22.93
C GLU A 257 -10.41 6.63 -22.50
N ALA A 258 -10.51 5.81 -21.45
CA ALA A 258 -11.81 5.32 -21.00
C ALA A 258 -12.69 6.49 -20.50
N PRO A 259 -13.97 6.59 -20.88
CA PRO A 259 -14.82 7.76 -20.55
C PRO A 259 -14.87 8.10 -19.06
N ARG A 260 -14.89 7.07 -18.19
CA ARG A 260 -14.88 7.26 -16.73
C ARG A 260 -13.55 7.81 -16.20
N ILE A 261 -12.43 7.48 -16.84
CA ILE A 261 -11.13 8.05 -16.47
C ILE A 261 -11.06 9.51 -16.93
N LEU A 262 -11.53 9.82 -18.13
CA LEU A 262 -11.62 11.20 -18.61
C LEU A 262 -12.49 12.08 -17.70
N GLU A 263 -13.63 11.56 -17.24
CA GLU A 263 -14.49 12.26 -16.28
C GLU A 263 -13.74 12.58 -14.96
N LEU A 264 -12.89 11.67 -14.49
CA LEU A 264 -12.04 11.90 -13.32
C LEU A 264 -10.93 12.91 -13.57
N GLU A 265 -10.45 13.08 -14.81
CA GLU A 265 -9.44 14.09 -15.15
C GLU A 265 -9.99 15.52 -15.04
N GLU A 266 -11.31 15.70 -15.15
CA GLU A 266 -11.98 16.98 -14.97
C GLU A 266 -12.17 17.37 -13.49
N ARG A 267 -11.99 16.42 -12.56
CA ARG A 267 -12.15 16.67 -11.11
C ARG A 267 -10.86 17.24 -10.51
N PRO A 268 -10.95 18.17 -9.54
CA PRO A 268 -9.78 18.81 -8.98
C PRO A 268 -8.93 17.82 -8.16
N LEU A 269 -7.61 18.00 -8.21
CA LEU A 269 -6.65 17.13 -7.53
C LEU A 269 -6.43 17.58 -6.07
N ALA A 270 -6.34 16.60 -5.16
CA ALA A 270 -6.02 16.83 -3.75
C ALA A 270 -4.57 17.29 -3.57
N ASP A 271 -4.36 18.24 -2.66
CA ASP A 271 -3.04 18.76 -2.33
C ASP A 271 -2.24 17.76 -1.48
N ALA A 272 -0.90 17.74 -1.58
CA ALA A 272 -0.07 16.84 -0.77
C ALA A 272 -0.27 17.03 0.75
N ALA A 273 -0.63 18.24 1.19
CA ALA A 273 -0.96 18.54 2.59
C ALA A 273 -2.20 17.78 3.12
N THR A 274 -3.03 17.22 2.24
CA THR A 274 -4.15 16.34 2.65
C THR A 274 -3.65 15.03 3.25
N LEU A 275 -2.41 14.65 2.94
CA LEU A 275 -1.79 13.41 3.38
C LEU A 275 -1.11 13.53 4.75
N ASP A 276 -0.86 14.73 5.27
CA ASP A 276 -0.04 14.98 6.48
C ASP A 276 -0.44 14.11 7.68
N TYR A 277 -1.75 13.89 7.86
CA TYR A 277 -2.23 13.05 8.95
C TYR A 277 -2.21 11.55 8.62
N ILE A 278 -2.61 11.17 7.40
CA ILE A 278 -2.79 9.77 7.01
C ILE A 278 -1.46 9.12 6.64
N TRP A 279 -0.60 9.81 5.90
CA TRP A 279 0.74 9.36 5.54
C TRP A 279 1.75 10.43 5.96
N PRO A 280 2.09 10.55 7.24
CA PRO A 280 2.98 11.61 7.71
C PRO A 280 4.38 11.53 7.09
N PRO A 281 5.08 12.67 6.94
CA PRO A 281 6.44 12.71 6.39
C PRO A 281 7.45 11.86 7.17
N GLU A 282 7.24 11.64 8.47
CA GLU A 282 8.13 10.81 9.29
C GLU A 282 8.18 9.36 8.81
N LEU A 283 7.18 8.92 8.04
CA LEU A 283 7.12 7.57 7.47
C LEU A 283 7.90 7.44 6.15
N ASP A 284 8.30 8.54 5.51
CA ASP A 284 9.08 8.51 4.26
C ASP A 284 10.55 8.10 4.50
N HIS A 285 11.03 8.21 5.75
CA HIS A 285 12.43 8.07 6.13
C HIS A 285 12.75 6.77 6.89
N HIS A 286 11.97 5.70 6.75
CA HIS A 286 12.43 4.39 7.19
C HIS A 286 13.16 3.66 6.04
N PRO A 287 14.49 3.83 5.90
CA PRO A 287 15.27 2.81 5.22
C PRO A 287 15.12 1.52 6.03
N GLN A 288 14.97 0.39 5.33
CA GLN A 288 15.14 -0.91 5.93
C GLN A 288 16.52 -0.93 6.61
N SER A 289 16.52 -0.82 7.94
CA SER A 289 17.65 -1.22 8.77
C SER A 289 17.69 -2.75 8.78
N SER A 290 18.04 -3.35 7.65
CA SER A 290 18.64 -4.67 7.60
C SER A 290 20.14 -4.51 7.86
N SER A 291 20.48 -4.20 9.12
CA SER A 291 21.84 -4.27 9.63
C SER A 291 22.00 -5.57 10.40
N ASP A 292 22.96 -6.37 9.97
CA ASP A 292 23.85 -7.16 10.82
C ASP A 292 23.27 -8.32 11.64
N MET A 293 22.97 -9.43 10.96
CA MET A 293 23.44 -10.73 11.41
C MET A 293 23.74 -11.59 10.19
N VAL A 294 25.01 -11.65 9.77
CA VAL A 294 25.78 -12.80 9.24
C VAL A 294 26.99 -12.22 8.50
N ALA A 295 28.00 -11.78 9.27
CA ALA A 295 29.39 -11.68 8.80
C ALA A 295 30.32 -11.46 10.00
N SER A 296 30.38 -12.45 10.90
CA SER A 296 31.54 -12.56 11.79
C SER A 296 31.98 -14.01 11.87
N SER A 297 32.65 -14.45 10.81
CA SER A 297 33.58 -15.58 10.80
C SER A 297 34.34 -15.59 9.47
N ALA A 298 35.30 -14.68 9.34
CA ALA A 298 36.41 -14.89 8.42
C ALA A 298 37.63 -14.12 8.96
N SER A 299 38.54 -14.91 9.52
CA SER A 299 39.85 -14.55 10.03
C SER A 299 40.56 -13.47 9.20
N SER A 300 40.96 -12.39 9.87
CA SER A 300 42.08 -11.57 9.41
C SER A 300 43.18 -11.66 10.44
N VAL A 301 44.15 -12.51 10.12
CA VAL A 301 45.47 -12.53 10.73
C VAL A 301 46.11 -11.17 10.48
N THR A 302 46.47 -10.46 11.54
CA THR A 302 47.50 -9.43 11.44
C THR A 302 48.36 -9.49 12.70
N ILE A 303 49.61 -9.87 12.44
CA ILE A 303 50.72 -9.92 13.38
C ILE A 303 51.06 -8.48 13.77
N ALA A 304 51.06 -8.17 15.06
CA ALA A 304 51.72 -6.99 15.59
C ALA A 304 52.37 -7.33 16.95
N GLU A 305 53.65 -6.97 17.02
CA GLU A 305 54.60 -7.19 18.10
C GLU A 305 54.11 -6.64 19.45
N GLU A 306 54.32 -7.41 20.53
CA GLU A 306 54.27 -6.91 21.89
C GLU A 306 55.66 -7.06 22.54
N PRO A 307 56.20 -6.02 23.22
CA PRO A 307 57.54 -6.04 23.77
C PRO A 307 57.63 -6.71 25.15
N LEU A 308 58.83 -7.22 25.42
CA LEU A 308 59.32 -7.83 26.66
C LEU A 308 58.97 -7.06 27.95
N GLN A 309 58.48 -7.78 28.97
CA GLN A 309 58.89 -7.62 30.38
C GLN A 309 58.90 -8.97 31.17
N THR A 310 60.11 -9.43 31.50
CA THR A 310 60.59 -9.98 32.79
C THR A 310 59.73 -10.97 33.64
N VAL A 311 60.06 -12.27 33.54
CA VAL A 311 60.53 -13.27 34.55
C VAL A 311 60.43 -12.83 36.04
N PRO A 312 59.94 -13.66 37.02
CA PRO A 312 60.68 -14.87 37.40
C PRO A 312 59.98 -16.15 37.86
N ALA A 313 60.66 -17.25 37.51
CA ALA A 313 61.01 -18.46 38.27
C ALA A 313 60.00 -19.07 39.25
N GLY A 314 59.59 -20.31 38.92
CA GLY A 314 58.98 -21.26 39.86
C GLY A 314 59.11 -22.69 39.35
N THR A 315 59.84 -23.51 40.09
CA THR A 315 60.40 -24.82 39.76
C THR A 315 59.41 -25.98 39.97
N THR A 316 59.72 -27.14 39.37
CA THR A 316 59.25 -28.52 39.68
C THR A 316 57.80 -28.86 39.30
N GLY A 317 57.45 -30.04 38.81
CA GLY A 317 58.15 -31.29 38.56
C GLY A 317 57.12 -32.38 38.18
N THR A 318 57.56 -33.37 37.40
CA THR A 318 57.15 -34.79 37.43
C THR A 318 55.65 -35.17 37.39
N GLY A 319 55.26 -35.96 36.38
CA GLY A 319 54.13 -36.90 36.54
C GLY A 319 53.43 -37.37 35.28
N ARG A 320 54.02 -38.33 34.55
CA ARG A 320 53.25 -39.37 33.81
C ARG A 320 52.78 -40.42 34.84
N PRO A 321 51.61 -41.06 34.69
CA PRO A 321 51.36 -42.11 33.69
C PRO A 321 49.95 -42.00 33.06
N ARG A 322 49.66 -42.40 31.81
CA ARG A 322 49.59 -43.73 31.16
C ARG A 322 48.69 -44.77 31.85
N SER A 323 47.80 -45.34 31.01
CA SER A 323 46.96 -46.55 31.14
C SER A 323 45.60 -46.28 31.78
N ALA A 324 44.47 -46.73 31.24
CA ALA A 324 44.19 -47.70 30.17
C ALA A 324 42.94 -47.27 29.39
#